data_AF-A0A4Q0TUQ2-F1
#
_entry.id   AF-A0A4Q0TUQ2-F1
#
_cell.length_a   1.000
_cell.length_b   1.000
_cell.length_c   1.000
_cell.angle_alpha   90.00
_cell.angle_beta   90.00
_cell.angle_gamma   90.00
#
_symmetry.space_group_name_H-M   'P 1'
#
loop_
_entity.id
_entity.type
_entity.pdbx_description
1 polymer ?
#
loop_
_entity_poly.entity_id
_entity_poly.type
_entity_poly.pdbx_seq_one_letter_code
_entity_poly.pdbx_strand_id
1 'polypeptide(L)'
;MQIHNNTLIVECSAYDFKEMLERKKVKSWLKSVSAFANTDGGSLFYGVNDEGVIVGLENPQADADFISEMMKARLDPVPEVQLIPIEHEGHTLLEVKVKAGTLTPYYYYQDGTRTAYVRVGNESVECNSQQLLSLVLKGTHMTWDSLPTQVDAGKHSFIILANTFREQTHQEWNDKYLESFGLVTPDGKLTNAGLLFVDNCTVFQSRIFCTRWTGLYKDDAISSVEHRANLVLLLKYGMDFIKNYTMSGWVKMPNYRLNLPDYSDRAIFEGLVNHLIHRDYTIMGGEVHIDIYDDRVELVSPGAMLDGTQIQDRDIYKVPSMRRNPVIADVFTQLDYMEKRGSGLRKMRELTEKLPNFLQGKEPQYQTEATSFYTTFYNLNWNESGRIPVEEVANRVNSTLEKYPVNEESSVEKFGVNTKEFGVNEESSVEKFGVNADKFGDTSETQKKVSKTAQKIIDLVISDPSITADNMANKIGVTKRAIEKNIKSLRGMGILVHEGSDKAGYWRIIVKP
;
A
#
# COMPACT_ATOMS: atom_id res chain seq x y z
N MET A 1 14.20 -6.25 -30.67
CA MET A 1 13.84 -5.80 -32.03
C MET A 1 13.46 -7.03 -32.83
N GLN A 2 12.18 -7.17 -33.19
CA GLN A 2 11.74 -8.20 -34.14
C GLN A 2 11.62 -7.51 -35.50
N ILE A 3 12.56 -7.79 -36.40
CA ILE A 3 12.47 -7.38 -37.80
C ILE A 3 11.63 -8.45 -38.49
N HIS A 4 10.55 -8.05 -39.16
CA HIS A 4 9.74 -8.96 -39.97
C HIS A 4 9.67 -8.37 -41.39
N ASN A 5 10.19 -9.09 -42.38
CA ASN A 5 10.21 -8.66 -43.80
C ASN A 5 10.67 -7.21 -44.02
N ASN A 6 11.88 -6.83 -43.58
CA ASN A 6 12.42 -5.47 -43.71
C ASN A 6 11.59 -4.32 -43.09
N THR A 7 10.56 -4.64 -42.30
CA THR A 7 9.68 -3.63 -41.70
C THR A 7 9.82 -3.65 -40.18
N LEU A 8 9.99 -2.45 -39.61
CA LEU A 8 9.84 -2.20 -38.19
C LEU A 8 8.37 -1.87 -37.90
N ILE A 9 7.78 -2.58 -36.95
CA ILE A 9 6.32 -2.82 -36.95
C ILE A 9 5.50 -1.57 -36.58
N VAL A 10 5.87 -0.82 -35.53
CA VAL A 10 5.21 0.45 -35.12
C VAL A 10 6.15 1.28 -34.23
N GLU A 11 6.09 2.61 -34.33
CA GLU A 11 6.62 3.52 -33.29
C GLU A 11 5.91 3.29 -31.95
N CYS A 12 6.65 3.36 -30.84
CA CYS A 12 6.06 3.16 -29.53
C CYS A 12 6.74 4.02 -28.48
N SER A 13 6.35 3.83 -27.23
CA SER A 13 6.94 4.55 -26.09
C SER A 13 8.45 4.35 -25.96
N ALA A 14 8.99 3.26 -26.51
CA ALA A 14 10.41 2.90 -26.43
C ALA A 14 11.20 3.15 -27.73
N TYR A 15 10.52 3.37 -28.86
CA TYR A 15 11.15 3.46 -30.18
C TYR A 15 10.67 4.67 -30.96
N ASP A 16 11.60 5.37 -31.61
CA ASP A 16 11.35 6.53 -32.47
C ASP A 16 12.12 6.32 -33.79
N PHE A 17 11.46 6.49 -34.93
CA PHE A 17 12.05 6.26 -36.25
C PHE A 17 12.36 7.58 -36.96
N LYS A 18 13.49 7.62 -37.65
CA LYS A 18 13.91 8.76 -38.47
C LYS A 18 14.50 8.26 -39.79
N GLU A 19 14.01 8.82 -40.89
CA GLU A 19 14.52 8.47 -42.22
C GLU A 19 16.00 8.86 -42.35
N MET A 20 16.34 10.07 -41.94
CA MET A 20 17.70 10.63 -41.99
C MET A 20 18.00 11.55 -40.81
N LEU A 21 19.28 11.85 -40.60
CA LEU A 21 19.72 12.81 -39.59
C LEU A 21 19.50 14.26 -40.07
N GLU A 22 18.49 14.94 -39.50
CA GLU A 22 18.20 16.34 -39.82
C GLU A 22 19.23 17.31 -39.21
N ARG A 23 20.35 17.54 -39.90
CA ARG A 23 21.44 18.42 -39.43
C ARG A 23 21.02 19.89 -39.25
N LYS A 24 20.02 20.37 -39.99
CA LYS A 24 19.50 21.76 -39.89
C LYS A 24 18.45 21.95 -38.79
N LYS A 25 17.80 20.88 -38.33
CA LYS A 25 16.71 20.91 -37.34
C LYS A 25 17.06 20.05 -36.13
N VAL A 26 18.17 20.37 -35.48
CA VAL A 26 18.70 19.54 -34.38
C VAL A 26 17.68 19.29 -33.24
N LYS A 27 16.75 20.23 -33.00
CA LYS A 27 15.66 20.06 -32.02
C LYS A 27 14.76 18.85 -32.30
N SER A 28 14.56 18.46 -33.56
CA SER A 28 13.57 17.43 -33.94
C SER A 28 13.85 16.07 -33.33
N TRP A 29 15.13 15.71 -33.18
CA TRP A 29 15.58 14.43 -32.64
C TRP A 29 16.22 14.54 -31.26
N LEU A 30 16.89 15.67 -30.93
CA LEU A 30 17.47 15.85 -29.58
C LEU A 30 16.40 15.96 -28.49
N LYS A 31 15.20 16.46 -28.81
CA LYS A 31 14.07 16.45 -27.86
C LYS A 31 13.70 15.02 -27.45
N SER A 32 13.78 14.05 -28.38
CA SER A 32 13.51 12.65 -28.10
C SER A 32 14.62 12.04 -27.23
N VAL A 33 15.89 12.41 -27.47
CA VAL A 33 17.01 12.00 -26.61
C VAL A 33 16.85 12.52 -25.17
N SER A 34 16.49 13.80 -25.01
CA SER A 34 16.16 14.39 -23.70
C SER A 34 14.97 13.67 -23.05
N ALA A 35 13.90 13.40 -23.81
CA ALA A 35 12.72 12.69 -23.33
C ALA A 35 13.06 11.29 -22.83
N PHE A 36 13.78 10.48 -23.63
CA PHE A 36 14.17 9.13 -23.24
C PHE A 36 15.08 9.10 -22.01
N ALA A 37 16.03 10.03 -21.91
CA ALA A 37 16.89 10.14 -20.73
C ALA A 37 16.10 10.53 -19.46
N ASN A 38 15.04 11.32 -19.59
CA ASN A 38 14.18 11.71 -18.49
C ASN A 38 13.17 10.62 -18.07
N THR A 39 12.79 9.72 -18.98
CA THR A 39 11.84 8.62 -18.74
C THR A 39 12.55 7.28 -18.56
N ASP A 40 12.01 6.20 -19.15
CA ASP A 40 12.50 4.82 -18.99
C ASP A 40 13.63 4.43 -19.95
N GLY A 41 14.25 5.40 -20.63
CA GLY A 41 15.15 5.15 -21.76
C GLY A 41 14.40 4.85 -23.06
N GLY A 42 15.14 4.48 -24.10
CA GLY A 42 14.59 4.16 -25.42
C GLY A 42 15.66 4.10 -26.50
N SER A 43 15.24 3.82 -27.73
CA SER A 43 16.13 3.82 -28.90
C SER A 43 15.56 4.69 -30.02
N LEU A 44 16.41 5.53 -30.60
CA LEU A 44 16.13 6.17 -31.89
C LEU A 44 16.81 5.36 -32.99
N PHE A 45 16.09 5.06 -34.07
CA PHE A 45 16.69 4.43 -35.25
C PHE A 45 16.71 5.41 -36.41
N TYR A 46 17.88 5.52 -37.04
CA TYR A 46 18.08 6.30 -38.24
C TYR A 46 18.25 5.38 -39.46
N GLY A 47 17.69 5.79 -40.60
CA GLY A 47 17.65 4.98 -41.84
C GLY A 47 16.34 4.21 -42.02
N VAL A 48 15.26 4.64 -41.37
CA VAL A 48 13.92 4.03 -41.45
C VAL A 48 12.91 5.12 -41.82
N ASN A 49 12.19 4.94 -42.92
CA ASN A 49 11.17 5.91 -43.35
C ASN A 49 9.90 5.85 -42.48
N ASP A 50 8.98 6.79 -42.69
CA ASP A 50 7.73 6.89 -41.92
C ASP A 50 6.82 5.65 -42.08
N GLU A 51 6.98 4.87 -43.16
CA GLU A 51 6.30 3.60 -43.38
C GLU A 51 7.00 2.39 -42.73
N GLY A 52 8.09 2.60 -41.98
CA GLY A 52 8.84 1.55 -41.28
C GLY A 52 9.80 0.74 -42.18
N VAL A 53 10.01 1.19 -43.42
CA VAL A 53 10.90 0.58 -44.41
C VAL A 53 12.33 1.07 -44.21
N ILE A 54 13.27 0.14 -44.26
CA ILE A 54 14.71 0.41 -44.13
C ILE A 54 15.22 1.02 -45.44
N VAL A 55 15.59 2.30 -45.40
CA VAL A 55 16.21 3.04 -46.52
C VAL A 55 17.74 3.10 -46.38
N GLY A 56 18.25 3.01 -45.14
CA GLY A 56 19.67 3.10 -44.82
C GLY A 56 20.24 4.52 -44.83
N LEU A 57 21.42 4.68 -44.24
CA LEU A 57 22.16 5.94 -44.18
C LEU A 57 23.35 5.93 -45.14
N GLU A 58 23.59 7.06 -45.82
CA GLU A 58 24.73 7.21 -46.73
C GLU A 58 26.09 7.20 -46.00
N ASN A 59 26.18 7.86 -44.84
CA ASN A 59 27.41 7.92 -44.05
C ASN A 59 27.14 7.81 -42.54
N PRO A 60 26.94 6.58 -42.03
CA PRO A 60 26.62 6.33 -40.62
C PRO A 60 27.66 6.86 -39.64
N GLN A 61 28.94 6.87 -40.02
CA GLN A 61 30.02 7.35 -39.14
C GLN A 61 29.95 8.87 -38.95
N ALA A 62 29.79 9.62 -40.04
CA ALA A 62 29.66 11.08 -39.97
C ALA A 62 28.37 11.51 -39.24
N ASP A 63 27.33 10.68 -39.28
CA ASP A 63 26.09 10.89 -38.53
C ASP A 63 26.28 10.61 -37.04
N ALA A 64 26.94 9.50 -36.68
CA ALA A 64 27.28 9.16 -35.30
C ALA A 64 28.15 10.23 -34.62
N ASP A 65 29.15 10.75 -35.33
CA ASP A 65 30.03 11.81 -34.83
C ASP A 65 29.24 13.11 -34.58
N PHE A 66 28.39 13.50 -35.53
CA PHE A 66 27.54 14.70 -35.41
C PHE A 66 26.53 14.58 -34.28
N ILE A 67 25.90 13.41 -34.12
CA ILE A 67 24.97 13.15 -33.01
C ILE A 67 25.70 13.34 -31.67
N SER A 68 26.88 12.74 -31.54
CA SER A 68 27.70 12.85 -30.33
C SER A 68 28.11 14.28 -30.01
N GLU A 69 28.49 15.07 -31.02
CA GLU A 69 28.85 16.48 -30.87
C GLU A 69 27.65 17.32 -30.41
N MET A 70 26.51 17.16 -31.08
CA MET A 70 25.30 17.93 -30.78
C MET A 70 24.73 17.58 -29.40
N MET A 71 24.79 16.32 -28.97
CA MET A 71 24.41 15.94 -27.60
C MET A 71 25.27 16.67 -26.57
N LYS A 72 26.60 16.69 -26.74
CA LYS A 72 27.51 17.40 -25.82
C LYS A 72 27.29 18.92 -25.83
N ALA A 73 26.91 19.49 -26.97
CA ALA A 73 26.72 20.93 -27.12
C ALA A 73 25.36 21.44 -26.63
N ARG A 74 24.32 20.59 -26.67
CA ARG A 74 22.91 20.99 -26.49
C ARG A 74 22.19 20.28 -25.36
N LEU A 75 22.75 19.23 -24.76
CA LEU A 75 22.16 18.54 -23.62
C LEU A 75 22.98 18.76 -22.34
N ASP A 76 22.29 19.07 -21.25
CA ASP A 76 22.87 19.27 -19.93
C ASP A 76 21.98 18.64 -18.85
N PRO A 77 22.45 17.63 -18.09
CA PRO A 77 23.70 16.90 -18.29
C PRO A 77 23.72 16.10 -19.60
N VAL A 78 24.90 15.62 -20.01
CA VAL A 78 25.02 14.76 -21.20
C VAL A 78 24.54 13.34 -20.87
N PRO A 79 23.53 12.79 -21.57
CA PRO A 79 23.00 11.45 -21.30
C PRO A 79 23.97 10.35 -21.71
N GLU A 80 23.87 9.20 -21.04
CA GLU A 80 24.60 7.99 -21.43
C GLU A 80 23.90 7.33 -22.62
N VAL A 81 24.57 7.34 -23.78
CA VAL A 81 24.05 6.81 -25.03
C VAL A 81 25.00 5.75 -25.63
N GLN A 82 24.42 4.75 -26.28
CA GLN A 82 25.14 3.77 -27.08
C GLN A 82 24.76 3.96 -28.55
N LEU A 83 25.75 4.19 -29.40
CA LEU A 83 25.59 4.28 -30.85
C LEU A 83 25.95 2.91 -31.44
N ILE A 84 24.96 2.21 -31.96
CA ILE A 84 25.07 0.83 -32.45
C ILE A 84 24.76 0.82 -33.94
N PRO A 85 25.76 0.64 -34.83
CA PRO A 85 25.50 0.43 -36.24
C PRO A 85 24.88 -0.95 -36.47
N ILE A 86 23.86 -1.02 -37.32
CA ILE A 86 23.15 -2.26 -37.67
C ILE A 86 23.17 -2.41 -39.19
N GLU A 87 23.65 -3.54 -39.70
CA GLU A 87 23.63 -3.84 -41.13
C GLU A 87 22.47 -4.79 -41.43
N HIS A 88 21.64 -4.44 -42.42
CA HIS A 88 20.49 -5.24 -42.82
C HIS A 88 20.27 -5.16 -44.34
N GLU A 89 20.29 -6.31 -45.01
CA GLU A 89 20.07 -6.43 -46.47
C GLU A 89 20.86 -5.42 -47.34
N GLY A 90 22.11 -5.09 -46.93
CA GLY A 90 22.97 -4.15 -47.64
C GLY A 90 22.73 -2.67 -47.32
N HIS A 91 21.79 -2.36 -46.43
CA HIS A 91 21.55 -1.05 -45.86
C HIS A 91 22.14 -0.95 -44.45
N THR A 92 22.77 0.19 -44.14
CA THR A 92 23.30 0.46 -42.80
C THR A 92 22.37 1.40 -42.04
N LEU A 93 21.92 0.97 -40.87
CA LEU A 93 21.16 1.77 -39.91
C LEU A 93 22.04 2.18 -38.74
N LEU A 94 21.59 3.20 -38.01
CA LEU A 94 22.20 3.62 -36.76
C LEU A 94 21.15 3.62 -35.65
N GLU A 95 21.33 2.74 -34.66
CA GLU A 95 20.57 2.77 -33.41
C GLU A 95 21.28 3.67 -32.40
N VAL A 96 20.55 4.66 -31.88
CA VAL A 96 20.96 5.49 -30.75
C VAL A 96 20.16 5.07 -29.54
N LYS A 97 20.76 4.16 -28.75
CA LYS A 97 20.16 3.64 -27.54
C LYS A 97 20.46 4.54 -26.35
N VAL A 98 19.44 5.18 -25.82
CA VAL A 98 19.50 6.11 -24.70
C VAL A 98 19.12 5.36 -23.42
N LYS A 99 20.01 5.36 -22.42
CA LYS A 99 19.67 4.78 -21.11
C LYS A 99 18.78 5.74 -20.31
N ALA A 100 17.95 5.18 -19.44
CA ALA A 100 17.24 5.95 -18.43
C ALA A 100 18.27 6.71 -17.57
N GLY A 101 18.13 8.02 -17.50
CA GLY A 101 19.09 8.89 -16.84
C GLY A 101 18.94 8.92 -15.33
N THR A 102 20.07 9.04 -14.64
CA THR A 102 20.14 9.16 -13.18
C THR A 102 20.24 10.62 -12.72
N LEU A 103 20.77 11.51 -13.56
CA LEU A 103 20.98 12.93 -13.27
C LEU A 103 19.87 13.79 -13.87
N THR A 104 18.62 13.38 -13.71
CA THR A 104 17.48 14.11 -14.25
C THR A 104 17.32 15.48 -13.55
N PRO A 105 16.74 16.49 -14.22
CA PRO A 105 16.32 16.52 -15.62
C PRO A 105 17.48 16.75 -16.59
N TYR A 106 17.44 16.03 -17.72
CA TYR A 106 18.26 16.26 -18.90
C TYR A 106 17.62 17.36 -19.74
N TYR A 107 18.19 18.55 -19.71
CA TYR A 107 17.71 19.72 -20.44
C TYR A 107 18.24 19.76 -21.85
N TYR A 108 17.39 20.16 -22.79
CA TYR A 108 17.78 20.65 -24.10
C TYR A 108 17.97 22.17 -24.06
N TYR A 109 19.16 22.62 -24.47
CA TYR A 109 19.55 24.02 -24.49
C TYR A 109 19.46 24.61 -25.90
N GLN A 110 18.60 25.62 -26.07
CA GLN A 110 18.48 26.38 -27.30
C GLN A 110 18.27 27.86 -26.99
N ASP A 111 19.05 28.74 -27.64
CA ASP A 111 18.86 30.20 -27.64
C ASP A 111 18.70 30.82 -26.24
N GLY A 112 19.44 30.31 -25.24
CA GLY A 112 19.40 30.81 -23.86
C GLY A 112 18.35 30.13 -22.97
N THR A 113 17.48 29.30 -23.53
CA THR A 113 16.43 28.57 -22.80
C THR A 113 16.80 27.11 -22.57
N ARG A 114 16.53 26.63 -21.35
CA ARG A 114 16.65 25.22 -20.94
C ARG A 114 15.25 24.61 -20.90
N THR A 115 15.00 23.62 -21.74
CA THR A 115 13.70 22.93 -21.79
C THR A 115 13.89 21.44 -21.57
N ALA A 116 13.15 20.85 -20.65
CA ALA A 116 13.14 19.40 -20.45
C ALA A 116 11.95 18.79 -21.19
N TYR A 117 12.13 17.58 -21.72
CA TYR A 117 11.09 16.81 -22.41
C TYR A 117 10.86 15.49 -21.68
N VAL A 118 9.66 14.94 -21.80
CA VAL A 118 9.28 13.59 -21.35
C VAL A 118 8.54 12.86 -22.47
N ARG A 119 8.63 11.53 -22.47
CA ARG A 119 7.90 10.68 -23.40
C ARG A 119 6.49 10.44 -22.88
N VAL A 120 5.47 10.75 -23.69
CA VAL A 120 4.07 10.48 -23.42
C VAL A 120 3.49 9.76 -24.64
N GLY A 121 3.22 8.46 -24.49
CA GLY A 121 2.88 7.62 -25.64
C GLY A 121 4.03 7.57 -26.64
N ASN A 122 3.75 7.87 -27.91
CA ASN A 122 4.74 7.93 -29.00
C ASN A 122 5.34 9.34 -29.22
N GLU A 123 5.02 10.32 -28.37
CA GLU A 123 5.48 11.70 -28.54
C GLU A 123 6.40 12.18 -27.43
N SER A 124 7.32 13.08 -27.79
CA SER A 124 8.17 13.80 -26.84
C SER A 124 7.59 15.21 -26.62
N VAL A 125 7.07 15.43 -25.41
CA VAL A 125 6.34 16.63 -25.01
C VAL A 125 7.17 17.42 -23.99
N GLU A 126 7.03 18.74 -23.99
CA GLU A 126 7.68 19.61 -23.00
C GLU A 126 7.13 19.32 -21.59
N CYS A 127 8.03 19.25 -20.60
CA CYS A 127 7.63 19.02 -19.22
C CYS A 127 6.80 20.18 -18.69
N ASN A 128 5.64 19.88 -18.12
CA ASN A 128 4.94 20.85 -17.28
C ASN A 128 5.68 21.04 -15.93
N SER A 129 5.27 22.03 -15.14
CA SER A 129 5.93 22.35 -13.86
C SER A 129 5.98 21.19 -12.87
N GLN A 130 4.96 20.33 -12.85
CA GLN A 130 4.89 19.17 -11.95
C GLN A 130 5.86 18.06 -12.40
N GLN A 131 5.88 17.75 -13.70
CA GLN A 131 6.81 16.77 -14.28
C GLN A 131 8.26 17.23 -14.11
N LEU A 132 8.54 18.52 -14.31
CA LEU A 132 9.87 19.08 -14.11
C LEU A 132 10.31 18.94 -12.64
N LEU A 133 9.44 19.29 -11.69
CA LEU A 133 9.74 19.10 -10.27
C LEU A 133 10.06 17.63 -9.94
N SER A 134 9.28 16.69 -10.47
CA SER A 134 9.51 15.26 -10.28
C SER A 134 10.88 14.81 -10.82
N LEU A 135 11.31 15.35 -11.96
CA LEU A 135 12.63 15.05 -12.53
C LEU A 135 13.76 15.63 -11.69
N VAL A 136 13.61 16.86 -11.18
CA VAL A 136 14.61 17.49 -10.31
C VAL A 136 14.80 16.68 -9.04
N LEU A 137 13.70 16.26 -8.39
CA LEU A 137 13.74 15.40 -7.21
C LEU A 137 14.45 14.08 -7.48
N LYS A 138 14.15 13.44 -8.61
CA LYS A 138 14.78 12.18 -9.03
C LYS A 138 16.30 12.32 -9.16
N GLY A 139 16.80 13.41 -9.76
CA GLY A 139 18.26 13.59 -9.95
C GLY A 139 19.01 14.14 -8.74
N THR A 140 18.33 14.80 -7.79
CA THR A 140 18.94 15.20 -6.51
C THR A 140 18.87 14.10 -5.46
N HIS A 141 18.25 12.96 -5.78
CA HIS A 141 17.94 11.89 -4.83
C HIS A 141 17.14 12.38 -3.61
N MET A 142 16.35 13.43 -3.80
CA MET A 142 15.44 13.97 -2.79
C MET A 142 14.01 13.54 -3.10
N THR A 143 13.17 13.53 -2.08
CA THR A 143 11.74 13.27 -2.20
C THR A 143 10.98 14.49 -1.76
N TRP A 144 9.74 14.65 -2.23
CA TRP A 144 8.98 15.86 -1.94
C TRP A 144 8.85 16.09 -0.43
N ASP A 145 8.65 15.02 0.34
CA ASP A 145 8.48 15.05 1.79
C ASP A 145 9.77 15.40 2.55
N SER A 146 10.95 15.15 1.99
CA SER A 146 12.25 15.50 2.60
C SER A 146 12.71 16.92 2.29
N LEU A 147 12.03 17.64 1.40
CA LEU A 147 12.39 19.02 1.06
C LEU A 147 12.27 19.94 2.29
N PRO A 148 13.30 20.75 2.58
CA PRO A 148 13.27 21.72 3.66
C PRO A 148 12.35 22.90 3.30
N THR A 149 11.73 23.48 4.33
CA THR A 149 10.88 24.67 4.21
C THR A 149 11.53 25.83 4.98
N GLN A 150 10.95 27.02 4.86
CA GLN A 150 11.42 28.20 5.60
C GLN A 150 10.81 28.31 7.02
N VAL A 151 9.91 27.39 7.38
CA VAL A 151 9.12 27.43 8.62
C VAL A 151 9.97 26.93 9.79
N ASP A 152 10.03 27.71 10.86
CA ASP A 152 10.76 27.34 12.09
C ASP A 152 10.01 26.27 12.87
N ALA A 153 10.67 25.15 13.19
CA ALA A 153 10.07 24.05 13.94
C ALA A 153 9.63 24.49 15.36
N GLY A 154 10.41 25.36 16.01
CA GLY A 154 10.12 25.84 17.38
C GLY A 154 8.84 26.68 17.53
N LYS A 155 8.19 27.06 16.42
CA LYS A 155 6.89 27.77 16.44
C LYS A 155 5.68 26.83 16.35
N HIS A 156 5.92 25.53 16.23
CA HIS A 156 4.88 24.51 16.04
C HIS A 156 5.00 23.40 17.07
N SER A 157 3.88 22.73 17.34
CA SER A 157 3.79 21.62 18.28
C SER A 157 3.55 20.29 17.54
N PHE A 158 4.01 19.21 18.17
CA PHE A 158 3.89 17.82 17.69
C PHE A 158 3.24 16.93 18.76
N ILE A 159 2.34 17.49 19.57
CA ILE A 159 1.76 16.80 20.73
C ILE A 159 0.96 15.58 20.29
N ILE A 160 0.24 15.68 19.16
CA ILE A 160 -0.55 14.57 18.62
C ILE A 160 0.37 13.43 18.19
N LEU A 161 1.45 13.75 17.47
CA LEU A 161 2.44 12.75 17.06
C LEU A 161 3.10 12.10 18.28
N ALA A 162 3.54 12.90 19.26
CA ALA A 162 4.21 12.43 20.47
C ALA A 162 3.31 11.50 21.30
N ASN A 163 2.04 11.88 21.51
CA ASN A 163 1.08 11.05 22.23
C ASN A 163 0.80 9.75 21.49
N THR A 164 0.62 9.83 20.16
CA THR A 164 0.38 8.64 19.32
C THR A 164 1.58 7.69 19.38
N PHE A 165 2.80 8.21 19.29
CA PHE A 165 4.02 7.41 19.40
C PHE A 165 4.09 6.68 20.75
N ARG A 166 3.82 7.38 21.85
CA ARG A 166 3.82 6.77 23.19
C ARG A 166 2.74 5.72 23.34
N GLU A 167 1.55 5.95 22.79
CA GLU A 167 0.43 5.00 22.85
C GLU A 167 0.72 3.71 22.07
N GLN A 168 1.35 3.81 20.89
CA GLN A 168 1.62 2.65 20.05
C GLN A 168 2.88 1.88 20.47
N THR A 169 3.97 2.60 20.77
CA THR A 169 5.27 1.98 21.04
C THR A 169 5.52 1.70 22.52
N HIS A 170 4.73 2.31 23.41
CA HIS A 170 4.97 2.34 24.85
C HIS A 170 6.33 2.93 25.27
N GLN A 171 6.93 3.76 24.41
CA GLN A 171 8.18 4.48 24.67
C GLN A 171 7.89 5.97 24.92
N GLU A 172 8.74 6.60 25.74
CA GLU A 172 8.67 8.04 25.97
C GLU A 172 9.11 8.83 24.73
N TRP A 173 8.45 9.95 24.50
CA TRP A 173 8.77 10.83 23.38
C TRP A 173 10.02 11.68 23.66
N ASN A 174 10.83 11.91 22.64
CA ASN A 174 11.98 12.81 22.67
C ASN A 174 11.96 13.72 21.45
N ASP A 175 12.07 15.03 21.63
CA ASP A 175 12.05 15.99 20.52
C ASP A 175 13.20 15.81 19.52
N LYS A 176 14.30 15.16 19.93
CA LYS A 176 15.36 14.74 19.00
C LYS A 176 14.86 13.76 17.94
N TYR A 177 13.74 13.07 18.19
CA TYR A 177 13.11 12.21 17.20
C TYR A 177 12.63 12.99 15.99
N LEU A 178 12.26 14.27 16.12
CA LEU A 178 11.83 15.11 15.01
C LEU A 178 12.92 15.24 13.94
N GLU A 179 14.17 15.44 14.36
CA GLU A 179 15.32 15.48 13.45
C GLU A 179 15.63 14.08 12.90
N SER A 180 15.65 13.06 13.77
CA SER A 180 15.95 11.68 13.35
C SER A 180 14.93 11.09 12.37
N PHE A 181 13.68 11.55 12.45
CA PHE A 181 12.58 11.15 11.58
C PHE A 181 12.52 11.99 10.31
N GLY A 182 13.42 12.98 10.14
CA GLY A 182 13.44 13.85 8.96
C GLY A 182 12.30 14.87 8.89
N LEU A 183 11.61 15.13 10.01
CA LEU A 183 10.56 16.15 10.11
C LEU A 183 11.14 17.55 10.30
N VAL A 184 12.32 17.62 10.92
CA VAL A 184 13.06 18.85 11.20
C VAL A 184 14.47 18.71 10.66
N THR A 185 14.98 19.74 10.02
CA THR A 185 16.35 19.82 9.54
C THR A 185 17.32 20.19 10.68
N PRO A 186 18.63 19.93 10.53
CA PRO A 186 19.61 20.28 11.57
C PRO A 186 19.67 21.78 11.93
N ASP A 187 19.24 22.66 11.03
CA ASP A 187 19.10 24.11 11.26
C ASP A 187 17.76 24.51 11.90
N GLY A 188 16.93 23.54 12.31
CA GLY A 188 15.69 23.78 13.05
C GLY A 188 14.49 24.18 12.18
N LYS A 189 14.55 23.91 10.87
CA LYS A 189 13.44 24.16 9.93
C LYS A 189 12.60 22.92 9.71
N LEU A 190 11.32 23.10 9.43
CA LEU A 190 10.43 22.00 9.07
C LEU A 190 10.71 21.51 7.64
N THR A 191 10.64 20.21 7.42
CA THR A 191 10.48 19.64 6.09
C THR A 191 9.01 19.65 5.66
N ASN A 192 8.72 19.34 4.41
CA ASN A 192 7.34 19.12 3.94
C ASN A 192 6.65 18.01 4.73
N ALA A 193 7.36 16.92 5.07
CA ALA A 193 6.87 15.91 6.01
C ALA A 193 6.59 16.54 7.39
N GLY A 194 7.50 17.35 7.92
CA GLY A 194 7.31 18.10 9.16
C GLY A 194 5.99 18.87 9.19
N LEU A 195 5.70 19.63 8.14
CA LEU A 195 4.44 20.37 8.00
C LEU A 195 3.18 19.49 7.98
N LEU A 196 3.30 18.23 7.57
CA LEU A 196 2.18 17.27 7.56
C LEU A 196 1.94 16.62 8.93
N PHE A 197 2.87 16.75 9.88
CA PHE A 197 2.78 16.19 11.22
C PHE A 197 2.65 17.22 12.35
N VAL A 198 2.81 18.53 12.07
CA VAL A 198 2.51 19.56 13.07
C VAL A 198 1.03 19.53 13.44
N ASP A 199 0.71 19.81 14.70
CA ASP A 199 -0.67 19.70 15.21
C ASP A 199 -1.64 20.60 14.41
N ASN A 200 -1.21 21.83 14.09
CA ASN A 200 -1.94 22.76 13.24
C ASN A 200 -1.41 22.73 11.79
N CYS A 201 -1.63 21.61 11.11
CA CYS A 201 -1.20 21.41 9.72
C CYS A 201 -1.83 22.46 8.78
N THR A 202 -0.99 23.25 8.12
CA THR A 202 -1.42 24.28 7.17
C THR A 202 -1.27 23.85 5.71
N VAL A 203 -0.76 22.64 5.45
CA VAL A 203 -0.61 22.12 4.08
C VAL A 203 -1.99 21.99 3.46
N PHE A 204 -2.17 22.59 2.27
CA PHE A 204 -3.48 22.59 1.61
C PHE A 204 -3.90 21.18 1.21
N GLN A 205 -2.92 20.39 0.75
CA GLN A 205 -3.05 19.02 0.27
C GLN A 205 -3.32 17.99 1.37
N SER A 206 -3.20 18.36 2.65
CA SER A 206 -3.41 17.45 3.78
C SER A 206 -4.91 17.37 4.12
N ARG A 207 -5.65 16.68 3.26
CA ARG A 207 -7.11 16.55 3.33
C ARG A 207 -7.58 15.17 2.96
N ILE A 208 -8.70 14.77 3.56
CA ILE A 208 -9.49 13.63 3.12
C ILE A 208 -10.94 14.09 2.90
N PHE A 209 -11.54 13.57 1.84
CA PHE A 209 -12.97 13.70 1.57
C PHE A 209 -13.64 12.37 1.87
N CYS A 210 -14.62 12.40 2.77
CA CYS A 210 -15.34 11.23 3.20
C CYS A 210 -16.80 11.36 2.77
N THR A 211 -17.24 10.49 1.85
CA THR A 211 -18.60 10.53 1.31
C THR A 211 -19.27 9.17 1.46
N ARG A 212 -20.49 9.16 2.00
CA ARG A 212 -21.39 8.02 1.97
C ARG A 212 -22.46 8.31 0.93
N TRP A 213 -22.41 7.60 -0.19
CA TRP A 213 -23.35 7.71 -1.30
C TRP A 213 -24.63 6.92 -1.02
N THR A 214 -25.74 7.23 -1.69
CA THR A 214 -26.92 6.36 -1.73
C THR A 214 -26.76 5.32 -2.82
N GLY A 215 -26.84 4.03 -2.49
CA GLY A 215 -26.75 2.97 -3.50
C GLY A 215 -25.32 2.64 -3.94
N LEU A 216 -25.15 2.35 -5.23
CA LEU A 216 -23.95 1.77 -5.81
C LEU A 216 -23.12 2.76 -6.66
N TYR A 217 -23.66 3.96 -6.89
CA TYR A 217 -23.10 4.99 -7.76
C TYR A 217 -22.97 6.32 -7.01
N LYS A 218 -22.22 7.26 -7.59
CA LYS A 218 -22.04 8.63 -7.06
C LYS A 218 -23.28 9.48 -7.37
N ASP A 219 -24.39 9.13 -6.72
CA ASP A 219 -25.68 9.81 -6.82
C ASP A 219 -25.84 10.80 -5.64
N ASP A 220 -26.90 10.68 -4.83
CA ASP A 220 -27.11 11.51 -3.66
C ASP A 220 -26.18 11.09 -2.51
N ALA A 221 -25.65 12.06 -1.76
CA ALA A 221 -24.83 11.78 -0.58
C ALA A 221 -25.69 11.75 0.69
N ILE A 222 -25.64 10.64 1.43
CA ILE A 222 -26.19 10.51 2.78
C ILE A 222 -25.38 11.38 3.75
N SER A 223 -24.07 11.41 3.55
CA SER A 223 -23.14 12.21 4.34
C SER A 223 -21.92 12.54 3.52
N SER A 224 -21.45 13.77 3.62
CA SER A 224 -20.24 14.25 2.95
C SER A 224 -19.50 15.17 3.91
N VAL A 225 -18.28 14.79 4.30
CA VAL A 225 -17.47 15.52 5.26
C VAL A 225 -16.05 15.67 4.71
N GLU A 226 -15.53 16.89 4.80
CA GLU A 226 -14.14 17.19 4.48
C GLU A 226 -13.35 17.40 5.78
N HIS A 227 -12.22 16.72 5.91
CA HIS A 227 -11.30 16.92 7.02
C HIS A 227 -9.96 17.45 6.52
N ARG A 228 -9.48 18.52 7.17
CA ARG A 228 -8.14 19.06 6.99
C ARG A 228 -7.40 19.02 8.32
N ALA A 229 -6.31 18.25 8.38
CA ALA A 229 -5.54 18.03 9.59
C ALA A 229 -4.15 17.44 9.27
N ASN A 230 -3.36 17.18 10.31
CA ASN A 230 -2.15 16.36 10.17
C ASN A 230 -2.49 14.90 9.83
N LEU A 231 -1.52 14.17 9.30
CA LEU A 231 -1.74 12.81 8.78
C LEU A 231 -2.24 11.81 9.83
N VAL A 232 -1.82 11.96 11.09
CA VAL A 232 -2.25 11.08 12.18
C VAL A 232 -3.75 11.28 12.47
N LEU A 233 -4.20 12.54 12.52
CA LEU A 233 -5.62 12.86 12.68
C LEU A 233 -6.44 12.47 11.45
N LEU A 234 -5.93 12.68 10.23
CA LEU A 234 -6.64 12.27 9.01
C LEU A 234 -6.88 10.76 8.99
N LEU A 235 -5.87 9.96 9.33
CA LEU A 235 -6.03 8.51 9.48
C LEU A 235 -7.15 8.18 10.48
N LYS A 236 -7.14 8.83 11.66
CA LYS A 236 -8.18 8.62 12.67
C LYS A 236 -9.58 9.00 12.16
N TYR A 237 -9.73 10.18 11.57
CA TYR A 237 -11.01 10.66 11.04
C TYR A 237 -11.55 9.78 9.92
N GLY A 238 -10.68 9.30 9.02
CA GLY A 238 -11.08 8.36 7.97
C GLY A 238 -11.56 7.03 8.55
N MET A 239 -10.84 6.47 9.52
CA MET A 239 -11.25 5.24 10.20
C MET A 239 -12.57 5.41 10.96
N ASP A 240 -12.74 6.52 11.69
CA ASP A 240 -13.96 6.82 12.43
C ASP A 240 -15.15 6.99 11.48
N PHE A 241 -14.96 7.66 10.34
CA PHE A 241 -15.99 7.81 9.31
C PHE A 241 -16.43 6.45 8.75
N ILE A 242 -15.48 5.60 8.34
CA ILE A 242 -15.80 4.26 7.83
C ILE A 242 -16.55 3.45 8.90
N LYS A 243 -16.11 3.48 10.15
CA LYS A 243 -16.79 2.76 11.24
C LYS A 243 -18.21 3.27 11.52
N ASN A 244 -18.46 4.56 11.35
CA ASN A 244 -19.78 5.14 11.58
C ASN A 244 -20.80 4.78 10.49
N TYR A 245 -20.33 4.53 9.26
CA TYR A 245 -21.20 4.24 8.10
C TYR A 245 -21.11 2.79 7.59
N THR A 246 -20.31 1.95 8.23
CA THR A 246 -20.29 0.50 7.99
C THR A 246 -21.00 -0.22 9.12
N MET A 247 -21.65 -1.32 8.79
CA MET A 247 -22.41 -2.08 9.79
C MET A 247 -21.65 -3.35 10.16
N SER A 248 -21.79 -3.77 11.41
CA SER A 248 -21.43 -5.11 11.84
C SER A 248 -22.72 -5.85 12.19
N GLY A 249 -23.11 -6.79 11.32
CA GLY A 249 -24.15 -7.74 11.65
C GLY A 249 -23.70 -8.64 12.80
N TRP A 250 -24.64 -9.36 13.42
CA TRP A 250 -24.27 -10.35 14.43
C TRP A 250 -25.22 -11.52 14.49
N VAL A 251 -24.66 -12.69 14.77
CA VAL A 251 -25.39 -13.93 14.90
C VAL A 251 -25.30 -14.41 16.34
N LYS A 252 -26.43 -14.86 16.88
CA LYS A 252 -26.47 -15.53 18.18
C LYS A 252 -25.98 -16.96 18.02
N MET A 253 -24.84 -17.28 18.61
CA MET A 253 -24.36 -18.65 18.77
C MET A 253 -24.87 -19.24 20.08
N PRO A 254 -24.83 -20.57 20.28
CA PRO A 254 -25.33 -21.20 21.50
C PRO A 254 -24.76 -20.56 22.78
N ASN A 255 -23.47 -20.20 22.77
CA ASN A 255 -22.74 -19.73 23.95
C ASN A 255 -22.18 -18.31 23.86
N TYR A 256 -22.20 -17.69 22.67
CA TYR A 256 -21.59 -16.39 22.42
C TYR A 256 -22.29 -15.67 21.26
N ARG A 257 -21.86 -14.45 20.94
CA ARG A 257 -22.28 -13.71 19.76
C ARG A 257 -21.14 -13.65 18.76
N LEU A 258 -21.39 -14.01 17.51
CA LEU A 258 -20.42 -13.84 16.42
C LEU A 258 -20.75 -12.56 15.66
N ASN A 259 -19.84 -11.58 15.66
CA ASN A 259 -19.98 -10.41 14.80
C ASN A 259 -19.54 -10.75 13.38
N LEU A 260 -20.28 -10.24 12.40
CA LEU A 260 -20.03 -10.40 10.97
C LEU A 260 -19.81 -9.01 10.39
N PRO A 261 -18.58 -8.50 10.41
CA PRO A 261 -18.31 -7.15 9.93
C PRO A 261 -18.43 -7.11 8.41
N ASP A 262 -18.83 -5.97 7.87
CA ASP A 262 -18.86 -5.74 6.42
C ASP A 262 -17.44 -5.76 5.82
N TYR A 263 -16.42 -5.35 6.61
CA TYR A 263 -15.00 -5.23 6.21
C TYR A 263 -14.04 -5.59 7.35
N SER A 264 -12.77 -5.90 7.05
CA SER A 264 -11.73 -6.04 8.07
C SER A 264 -11.20 -4.67 8.46
N ASP A 265 -11.37 -4.28 9.73
CA ASP A 265 -10.86 -3.00 10.26
C ASP A 265 -9.35 -2.84 9.99
N ARG A 266 -8.57 -3.91 10.19
CA ARG A 266 -7.13 -3.87 9.95
C ARG A 266 -6.79 -3.77 8.46
N ALA A 267 -7.57 -4.38 7.57
CA ALA A 267 -7.37 -4.24 6.13
C ALA A 267 -7.69 -2.81 5.65
N ILE A 268 -8.79 -2.22 6.12
CA ILE A 268 -9.15 -0.82 5.84
C ILE A 268 -8.07 0.13 6.36
N PHE A 269 -7.59 -0.10 7.59
CA PHE A 269 -6.51 0.68 8.18
C PHE A 269 -5.24 0.64 7.32
N GLU A 270 -4.80 -0.54 6.91
CA GLU A 270 -3.65 -0.72 6.01
C GLU A 270 -3.85 -0.01 4.67
N GLY A 271 -5.07 -0.08 4.11
CA GLY A 271 -5.44 0.62 2.89
C GLY A 271 -5.31 2.15 3.05
N LEU A 272 -5.95 2.71 4.08
CA LEU A 272 -5.93 4.15 4.31
C LEU A 272 -4.52 4.67 4.61
N VAL A 273 -3.71 3.92 5.37
CA VAL A 273 -2.29 4.22 5.57
C VAL A 273 -1.55 4.27 4.23
N ASN A 274 -1.74 3.27 3.35
CA ASN A 274 -1.11 3.25 2.03
C ASN A 274 -1.53 4.47 1.18
N HIS A 275 -2.81 4.82 1.16
CA HIS A 275 -3.31 5.97 0.42
C HIS A 275 -2.78 7.31 0.95
N LEU A 276 -2.54 7.45 2.26
CA LEU A 276 -1.93 8.65 2.83
C LEU A 276 -0.42 8.73 2.56
N ILE A 277 0.30 7.60 2.66
CA ILE A 277 1.76 7.54 2.52
C ILE A 277 2.18 7.64 1.05
N HIS A 278 1.50 6.94 0.14
CA HIS A 278 1.90 6.84 -1.26
C HIS A 278 1.26 7.91 -2.16
N ARG A 279 0.41 8.78 -1.59
CA ARG A 279 -0.16 9.94 -2.27
C ARG A 279 0.93 10.81 -2.89
N ASP A 280 0.66 11.29 -4.10
CA ASP A 280 1.46 12.32 -4.74
C ASP A 280 1.11 13.72 -4.20
N TYR A 281 1.93 14.19 -3.26
CA TYR A 281 1.77 15.52 -2.65
C TYR A 281 2.15 16.69 -3.56
N THR A 282 2.73 16.41 -4.74
CA THR A 282 3.00 17.45 -5.75
C THR A 282 1.74 17.91 -6.46
N ILE A 283 0.69 17.07 -6.50
CA ILE A 283 -0.60 17.40 -7.10
C ILE A 283 -1.37 18.34 -6.15
N MET A 284 -1.53 19.60 -6.58
CA MET A 284 -2.34 20.59 -5.90
C MET A 284 -3.82 20.37 -6.21
N GLY A 285 -4.67 20.38 -5.18
CA GLY A 285 -6.13 20.22 -5.33
C GLY A 285 -6.61 18.80 -5.62
N GLY A 286 -5.75 17.78 -5.50
CA GLY A 286 -6.18 16.39 -5.43
C GLY A 286 -6.16 15.91 -3.99
N GLU A 287 -7.18 15.21 -3.52
CA GLU A 287 -7.30 14.72 -2.14
C GLU A 287 -7.45 13.20 -2.06
N VAL A 288 -7.25 12.64 -0.87
CA VAL A 288 -7.65 11.24 -0.64
C VAL A 288 -9.16 11.20 -0.47
N HIS A 289 -9.84 10.39 -1.27
CA HIS A 289 -11.28 10.15 -1.15
C HIS A 289 -11.54 8.82 -0.45
N ILE A 290 -12.51 8.83 0.44
CA ILE A 290 -13.12 7.67 1.08
C ILE A 290 -14.58 7.68 0.63
N ASP A 291 -14.89 6.88 -0.38
CA ASP A 291 -16.23 6.74 -0.94
C ASP A 291 -16.86 5.43 -0.42
N ILE A 292 -17.95 5.54 0.34
CA ILE A 292 -18.69 4.39 0.87
C ILE A 292 -19.97 4.24 0.07
N TYR A 293 -20.15 3.06 -0.51
CA TYR A 293 -21.35 2.61 -1.20
C TYR A 293 -22.01 1.49 -0.39
N ASP A 294 -23.17 1.03 -0.85
CA ASP A 294 -23.88 -0.07 -0.18
C ASP A 294 -23.08 -1.39 -0.24
N ASP A 295 -22.39 -1.63 -1.36
CA ASP A 295 -21.69 -2.89 -1.66
C ASP A 295 -20.16 -2.84 -1.50
N ARG A 296 -19.57 -1.65 -1.29
CA ARG A 296 -18.11 -1.49 -1.22
C ARG A 296 -17.68 -0.17 -0.56
N VAL A 297 -16.42 -0.15 -0.13
CA VAL A 297 -15.67 1.06 0.23
C VAL A 297 -14.54 1.24 -0.78
N GLU A 298 -14.47 2.40 -1.41
CA GLU A 298 -13.40 2.80 -2.32
C GLU A 298 -12.51 3.84 -1.64
N LEU A 299 -11.22 3.55 -1.60
CA LEU A 299 -10.18 4.51 -1.23
C LEU A 299 -9.49 4.97 -2.50
N VAL A 300 -9.42 6.28 -2.72
CA VAL A 300 -8.80 6.87 -3.91
C VAL A 300 -7.74 7.87 -3.47
N SER A 301 -6.54 7.78 -4.04
CA SER A 301 -5.48 8.77 -3.80
C SER A 301 -4.89 9.29 -5.11
N PRO A 302 -4.49 10.57 -5.16
CA PRO A 302 -3.74 11.12 -6.28
C PRO A 302 -2.37 10.46 -6.40
N GLY A 303 -1.95 10.21 -7.64
CA GLY A 303 -0.71 9.55 -8.00
C GLY A 303 -0.94 8.11 -8.45
N ALA A 304 -0.39 7.76 -9.61
CA ALA A 304 -0.29 6.39 -10.08
C ALA A 304 0.88 5.65 -9.39
N MET A 305 1.12 4.40 -9.77
CA MET A 305 2.31 3.65 -9.38
C MET A 305 3.59 4.43 -9.70
N LEU A 306 4.57 4.40 -8.79
CA LEU A 306 5.80 5.19 -8.91
C LEU A 306 6.63 4.82 -10.14
N ASP A 307 6.58 3.56 -10.55
CA ASP A 307 7.31 3.02 -11.69
C ASP A 307 6.54 3.11 -13.01
N GLY A 308 5.43 3.84 -13.04
CA GLY A 308 4.64 4.06 -14.25
C GLY A 308 3.83 2.86 -14.72
N THR A 309 3.92 1.71 -14.04
CA THR A 309 3.17 0.51 -14.41
C THR A 309 1.74 0.51 -13.90
N GLN A 310 0.88 -0.29 -14.52
CA GLN A 310 -0.47 -0.53 -14.00
C GLN A 310 -0.44 -1.69 -13.01
N ILE A 311 -1.08 -1.52 -11.85
CA ILE A 311 -1.17 -2.59 -10.84
C ILE A 311 -1.91 -3.83 -11.38
N GLN A 312 -2.81 -3.61 -12.34
CA GLN A 312 -3.60 -4.63 -13.02
C GLN A 312 -2.73 -5.64 -13.78
N ASP A 313 -1.56 -5.22 -14.26
CA ASP A 313 -0.65 -6.05 -15.05
C ASP A 313 0.36 -6.81 -14.18
N ARG A 314 0.22 -6.75 -12.84
CA ARG A 314 1.21 -7.25 -11.90
C ARG A 314 0.67 -8.32 -10.97
N ASP A 315 1.58 -9.21 -10.59
CA ASP A 315 1.37 -10.12 -9.47
C ASP A 315 1.49 -9.34 -8.16
N ILE A 316 0.37 -9.16 -7.47
CA ILE A 316 0.25 -8.46 -6.18
C ILE A 316 1.24 -9.01 -5.14
N TYR A 317 1.61 -10.30 -5.22
CA TYR A 317 2.53 -10.93 -4.28
C TYR A 317 4.02 -10.61 -4.55
N LYS A 318 4.33 -10.00 -5.70
CA LYS A 318 5.71 -9.69 -6.14
C LYS A 318 5.96 -8.20 -6.37
N VAL A 319 4.99 -7.35 -6.04
CA VAL A 319 5.13 -5.89 -6.23
C VAL A 319 6.26 -5.37 -5.33
N PRO A 320 7.28 -4.69 -5.88
CA PRO A 320 8.36 -4.15 -5.08
C PRO A 320 7.90 -2.99 -4.19
N SER A 321 8.49 -2.90 -3.00
CA SER A 321 8.18 -1.87 -2.00
C SER A 321 8.83 -0.52 -2.32
N MET A 322 8.36 0.19 -3.35
CA MET A 322 8.83 1.55 -3.64
C MET A 322 7.97 2.60 -2.94
N ARG A 323 8.60 3.47 -2.14
CA ARG A 323 7.90 4.49 -1.33
C ARG A 323 8.05 5.86 -1.99
N ARG A 324 6.92 6.51 -2.28
CA ARG A 324 6.89 7.87 -2.85
C ARG A 324 7.34 8.92 -1.84
N ASN A 325 6.94 8.74 -0.59
CA ASN A 325 7.27 9.62 0.53
C ASN A 325 7.96 8.80 1.64
N PRO A 326 9.29 8.57 1.55
CA PRO A 326 10.03 7.74 2.50
C PRO A 326 10.04 8.29 3.94
N VAL A 327 10.09 9.62 4.11
CA VAL A 327 10.09 10.27 5.43
C VAL A 327 8.76 10.03 6.13
N ILE A 328 7.65 10.24 5.40
CA ILE A 328 6.31 9.95 5.91
C ILE A 328 6.17 8.46 6.24
N ALA A 329 6.60 7.58 5.33
CA ALA A 329 6.53 6.13 5.53
C ALA A 329 7.34 5.66 6.75
N ASP A 330 8.52 6.25 6.97
CA ASP A 330 9.35 5.93 8.12
C ASP A 330 8.69 6.39 9.41
N VAL A 331 8.07 7.57 9.48
CA VAL A 331 7.28 8.00 10.66
C VAL A 331 6.15 7.00 10.95
N PHE A 332 5.36 6.61 9.95
CA PHE A 332 4.29 5.63 10.13
C PHE A 332 4.81 4.25 10.55
N THR A 333 6.02 3.89 10.12
CA THR A 333 6.68 2.68 10.61
C THR A 333 7.08 2.80 12.08
N GLN A 334 7.61 3.95 12.50
CA GLN A 334 7.95 4.21 13.91
C GLN A 334 6.71 4.24 14.81
N LEU A 335 5.54 4.58 14.26
CA LEU A 335 4.24 4.48 14.93
C LEU A 335 3.65 3.07 14.95
N ASP A 336 4.34 2.06 14.42
CA ASP A 336 3.85 0.67 14.25
C ASP A 336 2.55 0.57 13.41
N TYR A 337 2.32 1.58 12.55
CA TYR A 337 1.18 1.61 11.64
C TYR A 337 1.48 0.92 10.31
N MET A 338 2.77 0.77 9.97
CA MET A 338 3.22 0.19 8.71
C MET A 338 4.43 -0.74 8.94
N GLU A 339 4.49 -1.85 8.18
CA GLU A 339 5.66 -2.72 8.13
C GLU A 339 6.62 -2.35 6.99
N LYS A 340 7.94 -2.45 7.20
CA LYS A 340 8.94 -2.09 6.18
C LYS A 340 9.00 -3.01 4.95
N ARG A 341 8.26 -4.12 4.92
CA ARG A 341 8.49 -5.26 3.99
C ARG A 341 7.69 -5.21 2.68
N GLY A 342 6.91 -4.16 2.40
CA GLY A 342 6.15 -4.06 1.15
C GLY A 342 4.99 -5.05 1.03
N SER A 343 4.52 -5.58 2.16
CA SER A 343 3.48 -6.61 2.23
C SER A 343 2.05 -6.03 2.26
N GLY A 344 1.87 -4.70 2.23
CA GLY A 344 0.58 -4.05 2.50
C GLY A 344 -0.57 -4.56 1.64
N LEU A 345 -0.39 -4.63 0.31
CA LEU A 345 -1.42 -5.14 -0.61
C LEU A 345 -1.77 -6.60 -0.33
N ARG A 346 -0.76 -7.43 -0.07
CA ARG A 346 -0.95 -8.84 0.29
C ARG A 346 -1.69 -8.96 1.63
N LYS A 347 -1.28 -8.16 2.62
CA LYS A 347 -1.82 -8.19 3.99
C LYS A 347 -3.29 -7.80 4.01
N MET A 348 -3.71 -6.81 3.24
CA MET A 348 -5.12 -6.45 3.11
C MET A 348 -5.97 -7.62 2.61
N ARG A 349 -5.48 -8.36 1.61
CA ARG A 349 -6.14 -9.56 1.10
C ARG A 349 -6.19 -10.67 2.15
N GLU A 350 -5.05 -11.02 2.74
CA GLU A 350 -4.96 -12.06 3.79
C GLU A 350 -5.86 -11.76 5.00
N LEU A 351 -5.95 -10.49 5.43
CA LEU A 351 -6.80 -10.06 6.53
C LEU A 351 -8.29 -10.16 6.21
N THR A 352 -8.66 -9.87 4.95
CA THR A 352 -10.05 -9.98 4.48
C THR A 352 -10.46 -11.45 4.35
N GLU A 353 -9.59 -12.30 3.81
CA GLU A 353 -9.82 -13.75 3.67
C GLU A 353 -9.99 -14.47 5.02
N LYS A 354 -9.41 -13.92 6.09
CA LYS A 354 -9.52 -14.46 7.46
C LYS A 354 -10.85 -14.16 8.14
N LEU A 355 -11.70 -13.31 7.56
CA LEU A 355 -13.00 -13.01 8.13
C LEU A 355 -13.95 -14.22 8.03
N PRO A 356 -14.77 -14.48 9.06
CA PRO A 356 -15.63 -15.66 9.08
C PRO A 356 -16.66 -15.66 7.94
N ASN A 357 -17.15 -14.49 7.53
CA ASN A 357 -18.11 -14.29 6.45
C ASN A 357 -17.46 -14.06 5.08
N PHE A 358 -16.16 -14.30 4.91
CA PHE A 358 -15.49 -14.10 3.63
C PHE A 358 -16.15 -14.88 2.48
N LEU A 359 -16.13 -14.27 1.29
CA LEU A 359 -16.67 -14.82 0.05
C LEU A 359 -15.58 -14.81 -1.01
N GLN A 360 -15.38 -15.94 -1.68
CA GLN A 360 -14.46 -16.00 -2.82
C GLN A 360 -14.92 -15.04 -3.92
N GLY A 361 -14.00 -14.22 -4.44
CA GLY A 361 -14.30 -13.13 -5.38
C GLY A 361 -14.56 -11.77 -4.73
N LYS A 362 -14.61 -11.69 -3.39
CA LYS A 362 -14.75 -10.44 -2.62
C LYS A 362 -13.42 -10.00 -1.99
N GLU A 363 -12.29 -10.45 -2.53
CA GLU A 363 -10.98 -9.92 -2.16
C GLU A 363 -10.86 -8.42 -2.49
N PRO A 364 -10.04 -7.66 -1.74
CA PRO A 364 -9.73 -6.28 -2.11
C PRO A 364 -9.15 -6.21 -3.53
N GLN A 365 -9.66 -5.26 -4.32
CA GLN A 365 -9.19 -5.01 -5.68
C GLN A 365 -8.43 -3.70 -5.76
N TYR A 366 -7.43 -3.67 -6.63
CA TYR A 366 -6.56 -2.51 -6.84
C TYR A 366 -6.61 -2.10 -8.30
N GLN A 367 -6.74 -0.80 -8.55
CA GLN A 367 -6.75 -0.25 -9.90
C GLN A 367 -5.85 0.99 -9.95
N THR A 368 -5.04 1.08 -11.00
CA THR A 368 -4.23 2.26 -11.28
C THR A 368 -4.71 2.88 -12.58
N GLU A 369 -4.97 4.19 -12.54
CA GLU A 369 -5.20 5.03 -13.70
C GLU A 369 -3.99 5.95 -13.90
N ALA A 370 -4.00 6.78 -14.96
CA ALA A 370 -2.86 7.63 -15.31
C ALA A 370 -2.39 8.55 -14.17
N THR A 371 -3.29 8.98 -13.28
CA THR A 371 -2.98 9.94 -12.21
C THR A 371 -3.57 9.57 -10.85
N SER A 372 -4.17 8.38 -10.70
CA SER A 372 -4.87 7.99 -9.48
C SER A 372 -4.72 6.51 -9.19
N PHE A 373 -4.73 6.18 -7.90
CA PHE A 373 -4.69 4.80 -7.40
C PHE A 373 -5.95 4.53 -6.57
N TYR A 374 -6.58 3.38 -6.81
CA TYR A 374 -7.81 2.96 -6.19
C TYR A 374 -7.59 1.66 -5.43
N THR A 375 -8.14 1.58 -4.22
CA THR A 375 -8.31 0.33 -3.47
C THR A 375 -9.79 0.16 -3.14
N THR A 376 -10.36 -0.95 -3.59
CA THR A 376 -11.78 -1.26 -3.41
C THR A 376 -11.92 -2.46 -2.48
N PHE A 377 -12.61 -2.26 -1.36
CA PHE A 377 -13.01 -3.32 -0.45
C PHE A 377 -14.48 -3.61 -0.66
N TYR A 378 -14.84 -4.88 -0.89
CA TYR A 378 -16.24 -5.25 -1.07
C TYR A 378 -16.90 -5.65 0.25
N ASN A 379 -18.17 -5.25 0.41
CA ASN A 379 -18.99 -5.61 1.53
C ASN A 379 -19.27 -7.12 1.51
N LEU A 380 -18.78 -7.83 2.53
CA LEU A 380 -18.92 -9.29 2.64
C LEU A 380 -20.36 -9.75 2.93
N ASN A 381 -21.21 -8.81 3.37
CA ASN A 381 -22.61 -9.04 3.69
C ASN A 381 -23.55 -8.49 2.60
N TRP A 382 -23.07 -8.32 1.36
CA TRP A 382 -23.85 -7.81 0.23
C TRP A 382 -23.75 -8.71 -1.01
N ASN A 383 -24.87 -8.93 -1.70
CA ASN A 383 -24.99 -9.70 -2.94
C ASN A 383 -25.81 -8.92 -4.00
N GLU A 384 -26.08 -9.54 -5.16
CA GLU A 384 -26.85 -8.91 -6.25
C GLU A 384 -28.28 -8.49 -5.86
N SER A 385 -28.87 -9.16 -4.87
CA SER A 385 -30.20 -8.83 -4.32
C SER A 385 -30.17 -7.82 -3.16
N GLY A 386 -28.98 -7.31 -2.79
CA GLY A 386 -28.80 -6.34 -1.73
C GLY A 386 -28.08 -6.91 -0.50
N ARG A 387 -28.42 -6.39 0.68
CA ARG A 387 -27.82 -6.85 1.95
C ARG A 387 -28.28 -8.27 2.26
N ILE A 388 -27.32 -9.18 2.42
CA ILE A 388 -27.59 -10.58 2.75
C ILE A 388 -28.20 -10.65 4.15
N PRO A 389 -29.34 -11.37 4.33
CA PRO A 389 -29.90 -11.62 5.66
C PRO A 389 -28.86 -12.25 6.59
N VAL A 390 -28.84 -11.80 7.84
CA VAL A 390 -27.85 -12.24 8.83
C VAL A 390 -27.93 -13.76 9.06
N GLU A 391 -29.14 -14.32 8.98
CA GLU A 391 -29.40 -15.76 9.08
C GLU A 391 -28.80 -16.54 7.91
N GLU A 392 -28.81 -15.97 6.70
CA GLU A 392 -28.21 -16.60 5.52
C GLU A 392 -26.69 -16.57 5.60
N VAL A 393 -26.10 -15.43 6.02
CA VAL A 393 -24.66 -15.36 6.28
C VAL A 393 -24.28 -16.35 7.38
N ALA A 394 -25.06 -16.46 8.45
CA ALA A 394 -24.86 -17.44 9.51
C ALA A 394 -24.85 -18.88 8.99
N ASN A 395 -25.87 -19.25 8.20
CA ASN A 395 -25.99 -20.58 7.62
C ASN A 395 -24.85 -20.89 6.65
N ARG A 396 -24.34 -19.90 5.91
CA ARG A 396 -23.15 -20.06 5.07
C ARG A 396 -21.90 -20.33 5.89
N VAL A 397 -21.68 -19.54 6.94
CA VAL A 397 -20.56 -19.74 7.86
C VAL A 397 -20.65 -21.15 8.49
N ASN A 398 -21.86 -21.59 8.84
CA ASN A 398 -22.10 -22.91 9.41
C ASN A 398 -21.92 -24.06 8.39
N SER A 399 -22.40 -23.92 7.15
CA SER A 399 -22.33 -24.97 6.10
C SER A 399 -20.95 -25.14 5.46
N THR A 400 -20.13 -24.08 5.44
CA THR A 400 -18.73 -24.17 4.98
C THR A 400 -17.90 -25.11 5.88
N LEU A 401 -18.34 -25.32 7.13
CA LEU A 401 -17.74 -26.25 8.09
C LEU A 401 -18.20 -27.72 7.88
N GLU A 402 -19.36 -27.95 7.27
CA GLU A 402 -19.84 -29.32 6.97
C GLU A 402 -19.12 -29.93 5.76
N LYS A 403 -18.63 -29.10 4.82
CA LYS A 403 -17.93 -29.54 3.61
C LYS A 403 -16.47 -29.96 3.81
N TYR A 404 -15.86 -29.57 4.93
CA TYR A 404 -14.50 -29.97 5.31
C TYR A 404 -14.51 -30.48 6.75
N PRO A 405 -14.77 -31.78 7.00
CA PRO A 405 -14.51 -32.36 8.30
C PRO A 405 -13.02 -32.17 8.59
N VAL A 406 -12.70 -31.64 9.76
CA VAL A 406 -11.32 -31.59 10.26
C VAL A 406 -10.87 -33.03 10.42
N ASN A 407 -10.22 -33.60 9.39
CA ASN A 407 -9.51 -34.86 9.53
C ASN A 407 -8.36 -34.63 10.51
N GLU A 408 -8.35 -35.41 11.58
CA GLU A 408 -7.32 -35.40 12.63
C GLU A 408 -5.92 -35.88 12.16
N GLU A 409 -5.69 -36.10 10.87
CA GLU A 409 -4.39 -36.55 10.38
C GLU A 409 -3.99 -35.84 9.07
N SER A 410 -3.01 -34.94 9.15
CA SER A 410 -2.03 -34.80 8.08
C SER A 410 -0.71 -34.18 8.58
N SER A 411 0.33 -35.03 8.54
CA SER A 411 1.75 -34.77 8.37
C SER A 411 2.50 -33.97 9.45
N VAL A 412 2.84 -34.65 10.55
CA VAL A 412 4.11 -34.40 11.26
C VAL A 412 5.21 -35.15 10.51
N GLU A 413 6.00 -34.47 9.69
CA GLU A 413 7.31 -35.00 9.29
C GLU A 413 8.22 -35.02 10.53
N LYS A 414 8.45 -36.23 11.05
CA LYS A 414 9.37 -36.49 12.15
C LYS A 414 10.80 -36.21 11.72
N PHE A 415 11.37 -35.08 12.15
CA PHE A 415 12.81 -34.98 12.35
C PHE A 415 13.13 -35.41 13.79
N GLY A 416 13.78 -36.55 13.91
CA GLY A 416 14.17 -37.15 15.18
C GLY A 416 15.31 -36.39 15.85
N VAL A 417 15.15 -36.14 17.15
CA VAL A 417 16.28 -36.05 18.08
C VAL A 417 15.91 -36.88 19.31
N ASN A 418 16.76 -37.86 19.56
CA ASN A 418 16.74 -38.79 20.68
C ASN A 418 17.36 -38.07 21.90
N THR A 419 16.68 -38.01 23.03
CA THR A 419 17.35 -37.97 24.34
C THR A 419 16.48 -38.65 25.41
N LYS A 420 17.12 -39.59 26.09
CA LYS A 420 16.61 -40.48 27.13
C LYS A 420 16.36 -39.75 28.47
N GLU A 421 15.40 -40.32 29.20
CA GLU A 421 15.34 -40.55 30.67
C GLU A 421 15.86 -39.48 31.64
N PHE A 422 15.03 -39.10 32.62
CA PHE A 422 15.30 -39.26 34.06
C PHE A 422 14.05 -38.91 34.91
N GLY A 423 13.59 -39.88 35.70
CA GLY A 423 13.50 -39.77 37.17
C GLY A 423 12.39 -38.93 37.83
N VAL A 424 11.39 -39.66 38.33
CA VAL A 424 10.42 -39.42 39.43
C VAL A 424 10.96 -38.59 40.62
N ASN A 425 10.10 -37.74 41.21
CA ASN A 425 9.87 -37.68 42.67
C ASN A 425 8.57 -36.92 43.05
N GLU A 426 7.73 -37.61 43.82
CA GLU A 426 6.68 -37.11 44.73
C GLU A 426 7.35 -36.23 45.82
N GLU A 427 6.73 -35.31 46.57
CA GLU A 427 5.48 -35.37 47.32
C GLU A 427 5.30 -33.98 48.01
N SER A 428 4.07 -33.65 48.41
CA SER A 428 3.68 -32.95 49.66
C SER A 428 2.64 -31.83 49.52
N SER A 429 1.59 -32.09 50.29
CA SER A 429 0.30 -31.44 50.50
C SER A 429 0.33 -30.33 51.54
N VAL A 430 -0.56 -29.34 51.41
CA VAL A 430 -1.31 -28.78 52.56
C VAL A 430 -2.73 -28.40 52.11
N GLU A 431 -3.72 -29.16 52.59
CA GLU A 431 -5.13 -28.79 52.62
C GLU A 431 -5.41 -27.76 53.74
N LYS A 432 -6.49 -26.97 53.63
CA LYS A 432 -7.63 -26.99 54.57
C LYS A 432 -8.79 -26.08 54.11
N PHE A 433 -9.95 -26.73 53.92
CA PHE A 433 -11.37 -26.41 54.25
C PHE A 433 -11.89 -24.96 54.10
N GLY A 434 -13.11 -24.66 53.64
CA GLY A 434 -14.39 -25.33 53.36
C GLY A 434 -15.40 -24.18 53.11
N VAL A 435 -16.47 -24.30 52.32
CA VAL A 435 -17.79 -24.83 52.70
C VAL A 435 -18.57 -25.18 51.42
N ASN A 436 -19.21 -26.36 51.42
CA ASN A 436 -20.20 -26.80 50.44
C ASN A 436 -21.59 -26.81 51.09
N ALA A 437 -22.60 -26.32 50.36
CA ALA A 437 -24.04 -26.68 50.41
C ALA A 437 -24.70 -25.85 49.28
N ASP A 438 -25.42 -26.35 48.28
CA ASP A 438 -26.23 -27.56 48.20
C ASP A 438 -26.25 -28.17 46.79
N LYS A 439 -26.40 -29.50 46.77
CA LYS A 439 -26.77 -30.30 45.60
C LYS A 439 -28.27 -30.15 45.34
N PHE A 440 -28.63 -29.79 44.11
CA PHE A 440 -29.78 -30.39 43.44
C PHE A 440 -29.33 -30.79 42.04
N GLY A 441 -29.47 -32.07 41.74
CA GLY A 441 -29.19 -32.60 40.42
C GLY A 441 -30.26 -32.14 39.45
N ASP A 442 -29.81 -31.56 38.33
CA ASP A 442 -30.53 -31.66 37.08
C ASP A 442 -29.49 -31.82 35.96
N THR A 443 -29.61 -32.91 35.22
CA THR A 443 -28.74 -33.23 34.09
C THR A 443 -29.30 -32.52 32.88
N SER A 444 -29.01 -31.23 32.79
CA SER A 444 -28.92 -30.54 31.51
C SER A 444 -27.50 -29.99 31.41
N GLU A 445 -26.76 -30.38 30.37
CA GLU A 445 -25.54 -29.68 29.99
C GLU A 445 -25.93 -28.24 29.61
N THR A 446 -26.02 -27.37 30.62
CA THR A 446 -26.14 -25.94 30.43
C THR A 446 -24.83 -25.50 29.83
N GLN A 447 -24.80 -25.40 28.50
CA GLN A 447 -23.62 -24.92 27.80
C GLN A 447 -23.22 -23.56 28.41
N LYS A 448 -22.01 -23.49 28.98
CA LYS A 448 -21.55 -22.33 29.75
C LYS A 448 -21.38 -21.14 28.80
N LYS A 449 -22.26 -20.15 28.96
CA LYS A 449 -22.19 -18.87 28.26
C LYS A 449 -20.83 -18.19 28.47
N VAL A 450 -20.26 -17.68 27.39
CA VAL A 450 -18.95 -17.02 27.38
C VAL A 450 -18.98 -15.74 28.25
N SER A 451 -17.89 -15.47 28.97
CA SER A 451 -17.79 -14.29 29.85
C SER A 451 -17.79 -12.97 29.04
N LYS A 452 -18.16 -11.84 29.66
CA LYS A 452 -18.11 -10.53 28.99
C LYS A 452 -16.71 -10.20 28.46
N THR A 453 -15.66 -10.56 29.19
CA THR A 453 -14.26 -10.37 28.78
C THR A 453 -13.92 -11.25 27.59
N ALA A 454 -14.34 -12.51 27.60
CA ALA A 454 -14.12 -13.43 26.49
C ALA A 454 -14.91 -13.02 25.23
N GLN A 455 -16.11 -12.44 25.37
CA GLN A 455 -16.83 -11.85 24.24
C GLN A 455 -16.05 -10.68 23.61
N LYS A 456 -15.50 -9.76 24.43
CA LYS A 456 -14.66 -8.68 23.92
C LYS A 456 -13.39 -9.18 23.21
N ILE A 457 -12.82 -10.30 23.66
CA ILE A 457 -11.68 -10.94 22.97
C ILE A 457 -12.10 -11.45 21.59
N ILE A 458 -13.27 -12.10 21.49
CA ILE A 458 -13.82 -12.55 20.20
C ILE A 458 -13.98 -11.34 19.27
N ASP A 459 -14.62 -10.27 19.73
CA ASP A 459 -14.85 -9.08 18.91
C ASP A 459 -13.55 -8.43 18.42
N LEU A 460 -12.52 -8.38 19.28
CA LEU A 460 -11.19 -7.86 18.90
C LEU A 460 -10.47 -8.74 17.89
N VAL A 461 -10.58 -10.08 18.00
CA VAL A 461 -9.97 -11.01 17.03
C VAL A 461 -10.62 -10.91 15.66
N ILE A 462 -11.94 -10.67 15.60
CA ILE A 462 -12.66 -10.44 14.33
C ILE A 462 -12.16 -9.17 13.64
N SER A 463 -11.97 -8.09 14.42
CA SER A 463 -11.48 -6.80 13.92
C SER A 463 -10.00 -6.85 13.51
N ASP A 464 -9.17 -7.50 14.33
CA ASP A 464 -7.73 -7.66 14.12
C ASP A 464 -7.27 -9.08 14.49
N PRO A 465 -7.18 -10.00 13.51
CA PRO A 465 -6.73 -11.38 13.76
C PRO A 465 -5.31 -11.49 14.31
N SER A 466 -4.47 -10.46 14.13
CA SER A 466 -3.07 -10.44 14.59
C SER A 466 -2.87 -9.83 15.98
N ILE A 467 -3.94 -9.42 16.66
CA ILE A 467 -3.84 -8.71 17.93
C ILE A 467 -3.17 -9.57 19.03
N THR A 468 -2.22 -8.95 19.76
CA THR A 468 -1.49 -9.60 20.85
C THR A 468 -2.29 -9.61 22.16
N ALA A 469 -1.97 -10.55 23.06
CA ALA A 469 -2.60 -10.63 24.38
C ALA A 469 -2.38 -9.34 25.22
N ASP A 470 -1.23 -8.68 25.05
CA ASP A 470 -0.94 -7.40 25.71
C ASP A 470 -1.82 -6.27 25.17
N ASN A 471 -1.99 -6.19 23.85
CA ASN A 471 -2.86 -5.19 23.23
C ASN A 471 -4.35 -5.43 23.58
N MET A 472 -4.77 -6.70 23.65
CA MET A 472 -6.11 -7.04 24.15
C MET A 472 -6.31 -6.58 25.60
N ALA A 473 -5.32 -6.79 26.47
CA ALA A 473 -5.36 -6.40 27.88
C ALA A 473 -5.54 -4.88 28.04
N ASN A 474 -4.76 -4.10 27.28
CA ASN A 474 -4.83 -2.64 27.25
C ASN A 474 -6.18 -2.13 26.74
N LYS A 475 -6.66 -2.66 25.60
CA LYS A 475 -7.94 -2.23 25.01
C LYS A 475 -9.16 -2.59 25.87
N ILE A 476 -9.12 -3.74 26.57
CA ILE A 476 -10.22 -4.20 27.41
C ILE A 476 -10.16 -3.58 28.82
N GLY A 477 -8.99 -3.16 29.27
CA GLY A 477 -8.76 -2.62 30.62
C GLY A 477 -8.65 -3.72 31.69
N VAL A 478 -8.00 -4.84 31.37
CA VAL A 478 -7.82 -5.99 32.30
C VAL A 478 -6.37 -6.49 32.26
N THR A 479 -5.97 -7.33 33.22
CA THR A 479 -4.59 -7.84 33.26
C THR A 479 -4.31 -8.85 32.14
N LYS A 480 -3.06 -8.92 31.66
CA LYS A 480 -2.62 -9.93 30.67
C LYS A 480 -2.98 -11.36 31.09
N ARG A 481 -2.75 -11.70 32.36
CA ARG A 481 -3.14 -13.01 32.93
C ARG A 481 -4.64 -13.30 32.81
N ALA A 482 -5.49 -12.27 32.96
CA ALA A 482 -6.93 -12.42 32.76
C ALA A 482 -7.28 -12.67 31.28
N ILE A 483 -6.59 -12.01 30.35
CA ILE A 483 -6.73 -12.29 28.91
C ILE A 483 -6.30 -13.72 28.59
N GLU A 484 -5.11 -14.15 29.02
CA GLU A 484 -4.58 -15.50 28.80
C GLU A 484 -5.52 -16.59 29.33
N LYS A 485 -6.11 -16.37 30.52
CA LYS A 485 -7.12 -17.28 31.09
C LYS A 485 -8.36 -17.38 30.21
N ASN A 486 -8.87 -16.26 29.70
CA ASN A 486 -10.03 -16.26 28.81
C ASN A 486 -9.70 -16.87 27.43
N ILE A 487 -8.52 -16.59 26.87
CA ILE A 487 -8.02 -17.24 25.64
C ILE A 487 -7.96 -18.76 25.83
N LYS A 488 -7.37 -19.23 26.94
CA LYS A 488 -7.32 -20.68 27.25
C LYS A 488 -8.71 -21.29 27.34
N SER A 489 -9.66 -20.57 27.94
CA SER A 489 -11.07 -21.00 27.99
C SER A 489 -11.71 -21.06 26.60
N LEU A 490 -11.52 -20.03 25.76
CA LEU A 490 -12.06 -19.98 24.39
C LEU A 490 -11.46 -21.08 23.50
N ARG A 491 -10.16 -21.35 23.65
CA ARG A 491 -9.48 -22.49 22.99
C ARG A 491 -10.01 -23.83 23.48
N GLY A 492 -10.24 -23.98 24.79
CA GLY A 492 -10.84 -25.19 25.37
C GLY A 492 -12.27 -25.44 24.89
N MET A 493 -13.04 -24.37 24.67
CA MET A 493 -14.35 -24.42 24.01
C MET A 493 -14.24 -24.64 22.49
N GLY A 494 -13.02 -24.54 21.93
CA GLY A 494 -12.74 -24.65 20.51
C GLY A 494 -13.34 -23.52 19.66
N ILE A 495 -13.58 -22.36 20.26
CA ILE A 495 -14.08 -21.15 19.59
C ILE A 495 -12.91 -20.34 18.97
N LEU A 496 -11.70 -20.53 19.49
CA LEU A 496 -10.52 -19.76 19.11
C LEU A 496 -9.35 -20.72 18.88
N VAL A 497 -8.59 -20.50 17.81
CA VAL A 497 -7.33 -21.20 17.53
C VAL A 497 -6.25 -20.19 17.18
N HIS A 498 -4.99 -20.52 17.49
CA HIS A 498 -3.83 -19.77 17.03
C HIS A 498 -3.14 -20.57 15.93
N GLU A 499 -2.99 -19.97 14.75
CA GLU A 499 -2.29 -20.57 13.62
C GLU A 499 -0.98 -19.82 13.35
N GLY A 500 0.12 -20.56 13.18
CA GLY A 500 1.45 -19.99 12.98
C GLY A 500 2.30 -19.91 14.25
N SER A 501 3.47 -19.28 14.15
CA SER A 501 4.46 -19.18 15.24
C SER A 501 4.07 -18.15 16.30
N ASP A 502 4.57 -18.26 17.53
CA ASP A 502 4.25 -17.33 18.63
C ASP A 502 4.59 -15.85 18.32
N LYS A 503 5.44 -15.59 17.31
CA LYS A 503 5.85 -14.23 16.91
C LYS A 503 5.17 -13.71 15.64
N ALA A 504 4.57 -14.57 14.82
CA ALA A 504 3.99 -14.19 13.51
C ALA A 504 2.67 -14.89 13.20
N GLY A 505 2.11 -15.62 14.17
CA GLY A 505 0.83 -16.29 14.06
C GLY A 505 -0.35 -15.34 14.23
N TYR A 506 -1.55 -15.86 13.97
CA TYR A 506 -2.79 -15.12 14.10
C TYR A 506 -3.86 -15.96 14.79
N TRP A 507 -4.81 -15.26 15.37
CA TRP A 507 -6.00 -15.84 15.97
C TRP A 507 -7.06 -16.03 14.90
N ARG A 508 -7.61 -17.24 14.81
CA ARG A 508 -8.78 -17.54 13.98
C ARG A 508 -9.92 -17.97 14.88
N ILE A 509 -11.10 -17.42 14.63
CA ILE A 509 -12.32 -17.88 15.28
C ILE A 509 -12.79 -19.12 14.55
N ILE A 510 -12.90 -20.21 15.29
CA ILE A 510 -13.55 -21.42 14.84
C ILE A 510 -15.01 -21.29 15.27
N VAL A 511 -15.89 -21.27 14.28
CA VAL A 511 -17.32 -21.38 14.55
C VAL A 511 -17.59 -22.87 14.70
N LYS A 512 -17.96 -23.33 15.91
CA LYS A 512 -18.42 -24.70 16.16
C LYS A 512 -19.94 -24.66 16.30
N PRO A 513 -20.68 -25.52 15.58
CA PRO A 513 -22.13 -25.56 15.67
C PRO A 513 -22.64 -25.85 17.09
#